data_AF-A0A1D1V3E5-F1
#
_entry.id   AF-A0A1D1V3E5-F1
#
_cell.length_a   1.000
_cell.length_b   1.000
_cell.length_c   1.000
_cell.angle_alpha   90.00
_cell.angle_beta   90.00
_cell.angle_gamma   90.00
#
_symmetry.space_group_name_H-M   'P 1'
#
loop_
_entity.id
_entity.type
_entity.pdbx_description
1 polymer ?
#
loop_
_entity_poly.entity_id
_entity_poly.type
_entity_poly.pdbx_seq_one_letter_code
_entity_poly.pdbx_strand_id
1 'polypeptide(L)'
;MAAWKSLLLVGAALLLATSVSSQGSDPMVPRAKGTAVVKAAVKAAVKKVIDSSIFPPDHDFLRSIAWVESKDCNDKDTYRPGYYGGCWQVDKIGFIDTQTHPTAKSKLHGPIKAKFGIDWPKTVWSDLEKPFYSALAARMKLYITGVPAMCLQAIPSDVNGQALHWKKCYNTDSGAGTVEKYLEAISHMPK
;
A
#
# COMPACT_ATOMS: atom_id res chain seq x y z
N MET A 1 -11.17 51.82 58.83
CA MET A 1 -10.45 51.89 57.55
C MET A 1 -9.77 50.55 57.31
N ALA A 2 -10.03 49.96 56.13
CA ALA A 2 -9.39 48.86 55.37
C ALA A 2 -8.21 48.07 56.01
N ALA A 3 -8.00 46.77 55.77
CA ALA A 3 -8.14 46.07 54.50
C ALA A 3 -8.27 44.54 54.67
N TRP A 4 -9.13 43.98 53.81
CA TRP A 4 -9.36 42.58 53.53
C TRP A 4 -8.11 41.96 52.88
N LYS A 5 -7.56 40.87 53.45
CA LYS A 5 -6.51 40.07 52.77
C LYS A 5 -7.18 38.98 51.93
N SER A 6 -7.23 39.22 50.62
CA SER A 6 -7.72 38.25 49.65
C SER A 6 -6.74 37.08 49.52
N LEU A 7 -7.22 35.86 49.77
CA LEU A 7 -6.50 34.62 49.50
C LEU A 7 -6.68 34.29 48.01
N LEU A 8 -5.61 34.43 47.22
CA LEU A 8 -5.59 33.98 45.82
C LEU A 8 -5.27 32.49 45.78
N LEU A 9 -6.29 31.66 45.55
CA LEU A 9 -6.13 30.27 45.15
C LEU A 9 -5.76 30.23 43.67
N VAL A 10 -4.49 29.99 43.36
CA VAL A 10 -4.05 29.68 42.00
C VAL A 10 -4.37 28.21 41.73
N GLY A 11 -5.49 27.96 41.09
CA GLY A 11 -5.82 26.65 40.55
C GLY A 11 -4.94 26.35 39.34
N ALA A 12 -3.97 25.44 39.50
CA ALA A 12 -3.22 24.89 38.39
C ALA A 12 -4.12 23.89 37.63
N ALA A 13 -4.75 24.35 36.54
CA ALA A 13 -5.42 23.47 35.59
C ALA A 13 -4.36 22.68 34.82
N LEU A 14 -4.14 21.42 35.22
CA LEU A 14 -3.29 20.48 34.50
C LEU A 14 -4.00 20.08 33.21
N LEU A 15 -3.69 20.76 32.10
CA LEU A 15 -4.08 20.37 30.76
C LEU A 15 -3.35 19.06 30.41
N LEU A 16 -3.99 17.92 30.69
CA LEU A 16 -3.61 16.64 30.10
C LEU A 16 -3.88 16.74 28.60
N ALA A 17 -2.84 17.08 27.84
CA ALA A 17 -2.82 16.88 26.40
C ALA A 17 -2.95 15.39 26.13
N THR A 18 -4.17 14.91 25.88
CA THR A 18 -4.39 13.60 25.30
C THR A 18 -3.82 13.65 23.89
N SER A 19 -2.63 13.09 23.71
CA SER A 19 -2.13 12.78 22.38
C SER A 19 -3.15 11.84 21.74
N VAL A 20 -3.96 12.37 20.82
CA VAL A 20 -4.75 11.56 19.90
C VAL A 20 -3.73 10.79 19.07
N SER A 21 -3.40 9.58 19.50
CA SER A 21 -2.71 8.60 18.67
C SER A 21 -3.58 8.44 17.42
N SER A 22 -3.07 8.79 16.24
CA SER A 22 -3.83 8.65 15.00
C SER A 22 -4.17 7.18 14.79
N GLN A 23 -5.37 6.79 15.19
CA GLN A 23 -5.86 5.41 15.17
C GLN A 23 -6.12 4.91 13.74
N GLY A 24 -5.68 5.64 12.71
CA GLY A 24 -6.04 5.42 11.31
C GLY A 24 -4.86 5.41 10.34
N SER A 25 -3.64 5.10 10.77
CA SER A 25 -2.48 4.97 9.85
C SER A 25 -1.79 3.61 9.89
N ASP A 26 -2.21 2.69 10.75
CA ASP A 26 -1.58 1.36 10.85
C ASP A 26 -2.00 0.49 9.65
N PRO A 27 -1.07 0.15 8.74
CA PRO A 27 -1.38 -0.67 7.57
C PRO A 27 -1.55 -2.16 7.90
N MET A 28 -1.39 -2.57 9.16
CA MET A 28 -1.62 -3.94 9.63
C MET A 28 -3.07 -4.20 10.06
N VAL A 29 -3.86 -3.14 10.29
CA VAL A 29 -5.28 -3.26 10.62
C VAL A 29 -6.06 -3.69 9.37
N PRO A 30 -6.79 -4.82 9.41
CA PRO A 30 -7.62 -5.24 8.29
C PRO A 30 -8.61 -4.15 7.87
N ARG A 31 -8.71 -3.92 6.57
CA ARG A 31 -9.62 -2.96 5.95
C ARG A 31 -9.43 -1.51 6.37
N ALA A 32 -8.27 -1.16 6.94
CA ALA A 32 -7.89 0.23 7.14
C ALA A 32 -7.82 0.97 5.80
N LYS A 33 -8.28 2.23 5.77
CA LYS A 33 -8.50 3.00 4.53
C LYS A 33 -7.84 4.37 4.60
N GLY A 34 -7.70 4.99 3.44
CA GLY A 34 -7.29 6.37 3.32
C GLY A 34 -5.82 6.55 2.98
N THR A 35 -5.51 7.76 2.52
CA THR A 35 -4.20 8.13 2.00
C THR A 35 -3.07 7.90 3.00
N ALA A 36 -3.28 8.19 4.29
CA ALA A 36 -2.27 7.98 5.33
C ALA A 36 -1.90 6.49 5.48
N VAL A 37 -2.91 5.60 5.51
CA VAL A 37 -2.72 4.15 5.59
C VAL A 37 -1.97 3.62 4.37
N VAL A 38 -2.38 4.02 3.17
CA VAL A 38 -1.74 3.58 1.93
C VAL A 38 -0.31 4.09 1.82
N LYS A 39 -0.05 5.37 2.14
CA LYS A 39 1.32 5.89 2.19
C LYS A 39 2.19 5.13 3.20
N ALA A 40 1.64 4.78 4.37
CA ALA A 40 2.33 3.94 5.35
C ALA A 40 2.61 2.53 4.83
N ALA A 41 1.63 1.89 4.18
CA ALA A 41 1.77 0.58 3.56
C ALA A 41 2.82 0.57 2.44
N VAL A 42 2.77 1.54 1.51
CA VAL A 42 3.76 1.72 0.43
C VAL A 42 5.13 1.95 1.03
N LYS A 43 5.27 2.88 1.99
CA LYS A 43 6.54 3.11 2.67
C LYS A 43 7.06 1.84 3.34
N ALA A 44 6.22 1.04 3.99
CA ALA A 44 6.67 -0.21 4.60
C ALA A 44 7.07 -1.25 3.55
N ALA A 45 6.30 -1.43 2.48
CA ALA A 45 6.54 -2.42 1.43
C ALA A 45 7.71 -2.04 0.49
N VAL A 46 7.93 -0.74 0.26
CA VAL A 46 8.97 -0.20 -0.61
C VAL A 46 10.19 0.23 0.20
N LYS A 47 10.06 1.08 1.22
CA LYS A 47 11.22 1.65 1.95
C LYS A 47 11.95 0.64 2.84
N LYS A 48 11.25 -0.28 3.53
CA LYS A 48 11.96 -1.36 4.26
C LYS A 48 12.58 -2.40 3.32
N VAL A 49 12.29 -2.31 2.02
CA VAL A 49 12.77 -3.23 0.98
C VAL A 49 13.83 -2.59 0.07
N ILE A 50 13.84 -1.26 -0.07
CA ILE A 50 14.89 -0.49 -0.74
C ILE A 50 16.19 -0.52 0.05
N ASP A 51 16.14 -0.46 1.40
CA ASP A 51 17.34 -0.67 2.25
C ASP A 51 17.93 -2.10 2.12
N SER A 52 17.23 -3.00 1.41
CA SER A 52 17.68 -4.37 1.11
C SER A 52 17.94 -4.65 -0.38
N SER A 53 17.84 -3.65 -1.27
CA SER A 53 18.05 -3.79 -2.73
C SER A 53 17.19 -4.86 -3.42
N ILE A 54 16.08 -5.30 -2.81
CA ILE A 54 15.24 -6.38 -3.38
C ILE A 54 14.40 -5.86 -4.53
N PHE A 55 13.94 -4.61 -4.44
CA PHE A 55 13.07 -3.99 -5.43
C PHE A 55 13.72 -2.72 -6.01
N PRO A 56 13.59 -2.47 -7.32
CA PRO A 56 14.04 -1.21 -7.94
C PRO A 56 13.24 -0.02 -7.40
N PRO A 57 13.66 1.24 -7.67
CA PRO A 57 12.90 2.43 -7.32
C PRO A 57 11.43 2.34 -7.78
N ASP A 58 10.52 2.86 -6.96
CA ASP A 58 9.08 2.75 -7.20
C ASP A 58 8.48 3.95 -7.93
N HIS A 59 9.10 5.13 -7.84
CA HIS A 59 8.59 6.38 -8.44
C HIS A 59 7.12 6.69 -8.08
N ASP A 60 6.72 6.41 -6.84
CA ASP A 60 5.34 6.48 -6.34
C ASP A 60 4.31 5.62 -7.09
N PHE A 61 4.76 4.70 -7.95
CA PHE A 61 3.89 3.90 -8.79
C PHE A 61 2.98 2.99 -7.97
N LEU A 62 3.47 2.37 -6.89
CA LEU A 62 2.64 1.53 -6.03
C LEU A 62 1.52 2.36 -5.38
N ARG A 63 1.81 3.61 -5.02
CA ARG A 63 0.81 4.55 -4.52
C ARG A 63 -0.23 4.88 -5.60
N SER A 64 0.22 5.16 -6.82
CA SER A 64 -0.65 5.41 -7.97
C SER A 64 -1.60 4.24 -8.25
N ILE A 65 -1.12 2.99 -8.18
CA ILE A 65 -1.96 1.80 -8.34
C ILE A 65 -3.06 1.75 -7.28
N ALA A 66 -2.75 1.96 -6.00
CA ALA A 66 -3.76 1.94 -4.95
C ALA A 66 -4.88 2.97 -5.18
N TRP A 67 -4.52 4.15 -5.71
CA TRP A 67 -5.51 5.16 -6.06
C TRP A 67 -6.38 4.73 -7.25
N VAL A 68 -5.76 4.20 -8.31
CA VAL A 68 -6.46 3.77 -9.52
C VAL A 68 -7.39 2.58 -9.25
N GLU A 69 -6.96 1.64 -8.43
CA GLU A 69 -7.69 0.40 -8.16
C GLU A 69 -8.77 0.54 -7.07
N SER A 70 -8.56 1.41 -6.07
CA SER A 70 -9.45 1.45 -4.90
C SER A 70 -9.63 2.81 -4.24
N LYS A 71 -9.14 3.90 -4.85
CA LYS A 71 -9.18 5.24 -4.24
C LYS A 71 -8.61 5.26 -2.83
N ASP A 72 -7.47 4.60 -2.63
CA ASP A 72 -6.86 4.35 -1.32
C ASP A 72 -7.72 3.53 -0.36
N CYS A 73 -8.21 2.40 -0.86
CA CYS A 73 -9.12 1.52 -0.16
C CYS A 73 -10.50 2.14 0.18
N ASN A 74 -10.80 3.35 -0.29
CA ASN A 74 -12.07 4.02 -0.02
C ASN A 74 -13.20 3.62 -0.96
N ASP A 75 -12.89 3.05 -2.13
CA ASP A 75 -13.91 2.57 -3.04
C ASP A 75 -14.79 1.52 -2.35
N LYS A 76 -16.12 1.63 -2.52
CA LYS A 76 -17.09 0.74 -1.90
C LYS A 76 -16.89 -0.72 -2.27
N ASP A 77 -16.33 -0.99 -3.46
CA ASP A 77 -16.14 -2.34 -3.99
C ASP A 77 -14.74 -2.91 -3.65
N THR A 78 -13.89 -2.15 -2.93
CA THR A 78 -12.54 -2.59 -2.52
C THR A 78 -12.58 -3.91 -1.76
N TYR A 79 -13.46 -4.02 -0.76
CA TYR A 79 -13.60 -5.15 0.15
C TYR A 79 -14.93 -5.89 -0.06
N ARG A 80 -15.30 -6.07 -1.32
CA ARG A 80 -16.55 -6.77 -1.69
C ARG A 80 -16.51 -8.25 -1.26
N PRO A 81 -17.65 -8.85 -0.88
CA PRO A 81 -17.70 -10.24 -0.47
C PRO A 81 -17.08 -11.20 -1.49
N GLY A 82 -16.25 -12.12 -1.01
CA GLY A 82 -15.59 -13.12 -1.86
C GLY A 82 -14.36 -12.62 -2.63
N TYR A 83 -13.98 -11.34 -2.47
CA TYR A 83 -12.78 -10.79 -3.08
C TYR A 83 -11.87 -10.12 -2.05
N TYR A 84 -10.66 -10.65 -1.91
CA TYR A 84 -9.76 -10.27 -0.82
C TYR A 84 -8.54 -9.46 -1.27
N GLY A 85 -8.48 -8.97 -2.52
CA GLY A 85 -7.28 -8.32 -3.07
C GLY A 85 -6.84 -7.01 -2.39
N GLY A 86 -7.64 -6.47 -1.47
CA GLY A 86 -7.31 -5.27 -0.69
C GLY A 86 -7.19 -4.01 -1.53
N CYS A 87 -6.45 -3.02 -1.04
CA CYS A 87 -6.34 -1.70 -1.69
C CYS A 87 -5.71 -1.74 -3.09
N TRP A 88 -4.89 -2.75 -3.37
CA TRP A 88 -4.25 -2.91 -4.67
C TRP A 88 -5.01 -3.84 -5.62
N GLN A 89 -6.13 -4.42 -5.20
CA GLN A 89 -6.94 -5.33 -6.01
C GLN A 89 -6.10 -6.45 -6.67
N VAL A 90 -5.21 -7.06 -5.89
CA VAL A 90 -4.50 -8.27 -6.33
C VAL A 90 -5.47 -9.45 -6.30
N ASP A 91 -5.84 -9.94 -7.47
CA ASP A 91 -6.72 -11.10 -7.59
C ASP A 91 -6.08 -12.38 -7.02
N LYS A 92 -6.90 -13.43 -6.89
CA LYS A 92 -6.47 -14.69 -6.28
C LYS A 92 -5.33 -15.35 -7.07
N ILE A 93 -5.37 -15.28 -8.40
CA ILE A 93 -4.34 -15.85 -9.27
C ILE A 93 -3.02 -15.12 -9.07
N GLY A 94 -3.02 -13.79 -9.15
CA GLY A 94 -1.84 -12.97 -8.91
C GLY A 94 -1.27 -13.16 -7.50
N PHE A 95 -2.12 -13.31 -6.49
CA PHE A 95 -1.66 -13.69 -5.14
C PHE A 95 -0.96 -15.05 -5.13
N ILE A 96 -1.57 -16.08 -5.73
CA ILE A 96 -0.97 -17.41 -5.83
C ILE A 96 0.37 -17.35 -6.56
N ASP A 97 0.50 -16.56 -7.63
CA ASP A 97 1.76 -16.38 -8.35
C ASP A 97 2.86 -15.81 -7.43
N THR A 98 2.53 -14.88 -6.53
CA THR A 98 3.51 -14.40 -5.52
C THR A 98 4.00 -15.49 -4.57
N GLN A 99 3.26 -16.60 -4.44
CA GLN A 99 3.63 -17.75 -3.62
C GLN A 99 4.32 -18.86 -4.43
N THR A 100 3.96 -19.04 -5.70
CA THR A 100 4.37 -20.22 -6.48
C THR A 100 5.45 -19.92 -7.51
N HIS A 101 5.55 -18.67 -8.00
CA HIS A 101 6.45 -18.30 -9.08
C HIS A 101 7.92 -18.55 -8.72
N PRO A 102 8.74 -19.15 -9.60
CA PRO A 102 10.14 -19.47 -9.30
C PRO A 102 10.97 -18.27 -8.83
N THR A 103 10.76 -17.10 -9.45
CA THR A 103 11.40 -15.84 -9.04
C THR A 103 10.98 -15.41 -7.64
N ALA A 104 9.70 -15.56 -7.26
CA ALA A 104 9.25 -15.21 -5.91
C ALA A 104 9.91 -16.12 -4.86
N LYS A 105 9.94 -17.44 -5.13
CA LYS A 105 10.58 -18.44 -4.25
C LYS A 105 12.05 -18.16 -4.02
N SER A 106 12.78 -17.94 -5.10
CA SER A 106 14.24 -17.80 -5.06
C SER A 106 14.71 -16.40 -4.63
N LYS A 107 13.93 -15.34 -4.87
CA LYS A 107 14.38 -13.96 -4.64
C LYS A 107 13.62 -13.21 -3.56
N LEU A 108 12.38 -13.56 -3.24
CA LEU A 108 11.51 -12.72 -2.40
C LEU A 108 11.16 -13.35 -1.04
N HIS A 109 10.83 -14.65 -0.99
CA HIS A 109 10.30 -15.26 0.25
C HIS A 109 11.26 -15.19 1.44
N GLY A 110 12.52 -15.60 1.25
CA GLY A 110 13.54 -15.55 2.29
C GLY A 110 13.76 -14.14 2.84
N PRO A 111 14.01 -13.14 1.97
CA PRO A 111 14.17 -11.76 2.40
C PRO A 111 12.92 -11.15 3.08
N ILE A 112 11.71 -11.45 2.60
CA ILE A 112 10.45 -11.02 3.23
C ILE A 112 10.33 -11.61 4.64
N LYS A 113 10.61 -12.91 4.81
CA LYS A 113 10.59 -13.57 6.12
C LYS A 113 11.61 -12.96 7.06
N ALA A 114 12.83 -12.72 6.59
CA ALA A 114 13.89 -12.13 7.40
C ALA A 114 13.56 -10.68 7.83
N LYS A 115 12.97 -9.87 6.94
CA LYS A 115 12.72 -8.45 7.21
C LYS A 115 11.43 -8.20 8.01
N PHE A 116 10.40 -8.99 7.76
CA PHE A 116 9.06 -8.75 8.29
C PHE A 116 8.55 -9.85 9.22
N GLY A 117 9.27 -10.97 9.34
CA GLY A 117 8.77 -12.14 10.06
C GLY A 117 7.62 -12.85 9.35
N ILE A 118 7.34 -12.51 8.09
CA ILE A 118 6.21 -13.05 7.32
C ILE A 118 6.67 -14.25 6.52
N ASP A 119 6.15 -15.42 6.85
CA ASP A 119 6.29 -16.63 6.04
C ASP A 119 5.31 -16.56 4.86
N TRP A 120 5.67 -15.81 3.80
CA TRP A 120 4.79 -15.50 2.66
C TRP A 120 4.12 -16.73 2.02
N PRO A 121 4.80 -17.88 1.84
CA PRO A 121 4.15 -19.10 1.35
C PRO A 121 2.99 -19.63 2.22
N LYS A 122 2.90 -19.19 3.49
CA LYS A 122 1.85 -19.62 4.44
C LYS A 122 0.73 -18.59 4.62
N THR A 123 0.85 -17.40 4.02
CA THR A 123 -0.24 -16.42 4.06
C THR A 123 -1.42 -16.90 3.25
N VAL A 124 -2.62 -16.43 3.58
CA VAL A 124 -3.85 -16.72 2.83
C VAL A 124 -4.33 -15.47 2.12
N TRP A 125 -5.12 -15.60 1.05
CA TRP A 125 -5.55 -14.45 0.25
C TRP A 125 -6.32 -13.39 1.07
N SER A 126 -7.04 -13.80 2.11
CA SER A 126 -7.71 -12.88 3.04
C SER A 126 -6.75 -12.04 3.89
N ASP A 127 -5.47 -12.40 4.01
CA ASP A 127 -4.48 -11.52 4.65
C ASP A 127 -4.29 -10.21 3.88
N LEU A 128 -4.58 -10.19 2.57
CA LEU A 128 -4.51 -8.98 1.75
C LEU A 128 -5.58 -7.94 2.13
N GLU A 129 -6.54 -8.27 3.01
CA GLU A 129 -7.40 -7.22 3.59
C GLU A 129 -6.60 -6.23 4.45
N LYS A 130 -5.40 -6.60 4.93
CA LYS A 130 -4.45 -5.72 5.60
C LYS A 130 -3.70 -4.91 4.53
N PRO A 131 -3.76 -3.56 4.53
CA PRO A 131 -3.12 -2.75 3.50
C PRO A 131 -1.63 -3.04 3.28
N PHE A 132 -0.87 -3.37 4.33
CA PHE A 132 0.53 -3.75 4.20
C PHE A 132 0.73 -5.04 3.37
N TYR A 133 -0.07 -6.07 3.62
CA TYR A 133 0.01 -7.32 2.88
C TYR A 133 -0.44 -7.12 1.43
N SER A 134 -1.51 -6.35 1.20
CA SER A 134 -1.96 -5.97 -0.14
C SER A 134 -0.86 -5.24 -0.93
N ALA A 135 -0.19 -4.27 -0.31
CA ALA A 135 0.93 -3.53 -0.91
C ALA A 135 2.09 -4.47 -1.25
N LEU A 136 2.45 -5.37 -0.32
CA LEU A 136 3.53 -6.32 -0.52
C LEU A 136 3.21 -7.29 -1.67
N ALA A 137 2.00 -7.85 -1.73
CA ALA A 137 1.55 -8.71 -2.82
C ALA A 137 1.61 -7.99 -4.17
N ALA A 138 1.14 -6.73 -4.22
CA ALA A 138 1.18 -5.93 -5.44
C ALA A 138 2.62 -5.67 -5.91
N ARG A 139 3.53 -5.37 -4.98
CA ARG A 139 4.95 -5.17 -5.29
C ARG A 139 5.62 -6.46 -5.77
N MET A 140 5.33 -7.58 -5.11
CA MET A 140 5.82 -8.90 -5.54
C MET A 140 5.30 -9.26 -6.93
N LYS A 141 4.01 -9.03 -7.21
CA LYS A 141 3.39 -9.24 -8.53
C LYS A 141 4.16 -8.47 -9.60
N LEU A 142 4.36 -7.17 -9.42
CA LEU A 142 5.16 -6.36 -10.35
C LEU A 142 6.56 -6.92 -10.58
N TYR A 143 7.23 -7.40 -9.53
CA TYR A 143 8.59 -7.93 -9.64
C TYR A 143 8.67 -9.26 -10.42
N ILE A 144 7.66 -10.12 -10.30
CA ILE A 144 7.66 -11.42 -10.98
C ILE A 144 7.09 -11.35 -12.41
N THR A 145 6.31 -10.32 -12.74
CA THR A 145 5.76 -10.14 -14.08
C THR A 145 6.87 -9.79 -15.07
N GLY A 146 7.25 -10.74 -15.92
CA GLY A 146 8.29 -10.56 -16.94
C GLY A 146 7.79 -10.37 -18.37
N VAL A 147 6.48 -10.43 -18.60
CA VAL A 147 5.87 -10.36 -19.94
C VAL A 147 4.79 -9.29 -19.98
N PRO A 148 4.80 -8.38 -20.98
CA PRO A 148 5.84 -8.21 -22.01
C PRO A 148 7.21 -7.78 -21.43
N ALA A 149 8.28 -7.86 -22.22
CA ALA A 149 9.65 -7.61 -21.76
C ALA A 149 9.86 -6.25 -21.05
N MET A 150 9.02 -5.25 -21.35
CA MET A 150 9.01 -3.97 -20.64
C MET A 150 8.70 -4.10 -19.13
N CYS A 151 8.06 -5.18 -18.69
CA CYS A 151 7.77 -5.43 -17.28
C CYS A 151 9.02 -5.82 -16.47
N LEU A 152 10.11 -6.20 -17.15
CA LEU A 152 11.43 -6.40 -16.55
C LEU A 152 12.23 -5.09 -16.42
N GLN A 153 11.78 -4.01 -17.08
CA GLN A 153 12.47 -2.73 -17.03
C GLN A 153 12.12 -1.96 -15.76
N ALA A 154 12.94 -0.96 -15.44
CA ALA A 154 12.65 -0.05 -14.35
C ALA A 154 11.27 0.59 -14.53
N ILE A 155 10.55 0.77 -13.42
CA ILE A 155 9.27 1.47 -13.43
C ILE A 155 9.51 2.89 -13.94
N PRO A 156 8.75 3.37 -14.95
CA PRO A 156 8.91 4.72 -15.46
C PRO A 156 8.67 5.78 -14.37
N SER A 157 9.40 6.88 -14.46
CA SER A 157 9.24 8.00 -13.51
C SER A 157 8.20 9.03 -13.96
N ASP A 158 7.81 9.02 -15.23
CA ASP A 158 6.77 9.89 -15.78
C ASP A 158 5.39 9.19 -15.80
N VAL A 159 4.34 10.00 -15.68
CA VAL A 159 2.96 9.50 -15.51
C VAL A 159 2.45 8.71 -16.73
N ASN A 160 2.89 9.06 -17.94
CA ASN A 160 2.47 8.38 -19.17
C ASN A 160 3.11 6.98 -19.26
N GLY A 161 4.41 6.90 -18.97
CA GLY A 161 5.13 5.64 -18.85
C GLY A 161 4.53 4.76 -17.76
N GLN A 162 4.18 5.31 -16.60
CA GLN A 162 3.51 4.58 -15.53
C GLN A 162 2.14 4.06 -15.95
N ALA A 163 1.34 4.85 -16.67
CA ALA A 163 0.04 4.42 -17.15
C ALA A 163 0.14 3.21 -18.10
N LEU A 164 1.09 3.26 -19.04
CA LEU A 164 1.37 2.14 -19.94
C LEU A 164 1.90 0.92 -19.18
N HIS A 165 2.82 1.13 -18.23
CA HIS A 165 3.39 0.07 -17.42
C HIS A 165 2.32 -0.60 -16.54
N TRP A 166 1.42 0.16 -15.91
CA TRP A 166 0.28 -0.40 -15.18
C TRP A 166 -0.61 -1.22 -16.10
N LYS A 167 -0.96 -0.71 -17.29
CA LYS A 167 -1.83 -1.44 -18.21
C LYS A 167 -1.20 -2.75 -18.65
N LYS A 168 0.08 -2.75 -19.03
CA LYS A 168 0.75 -3.94 -19.58
C LYS A 168 1.25 -4.92 -18.53
N CYS A 169 1.69 -4.44 -17.37
CA CYS A 169 2.39 -5.27 -16.37
C CYS A 169 1.56 -5.56 -15.12
N TYR A 170 0.51 -4.79 -14.83
CA TYR A 170 -0.28 -4.97 -13.60
C TYR A 170 -1.73 -5.35 -13.87
N ASN A 171 -2.43 -4.54 -14.67
CA ASN A 171 -3.82 -4.74 -15.08
C ASN A 171 -3.95 -5.80 -16.18
N THR A 172 -2.92 -5.89 -17.03
CA THR A 172 -2.81 -6.75 -18.24
C THR A 172 -3.88 -6.48 -19.28
N ASP A 173 -3.76 -7.11 -20.46
CA ASP A 173 -4.73 -6.96 -21.55
C ASP A 173 -6.11 -7.55 -21.20
N SER A 174 -6.17 -8.51 -20.26
CA SER A 174 -7.42 -9.09 -19.77
C SER A 174 -8.16 -8.18 -18.77
N GLY A 175 -7.46 -7.22 -18.15
CA GLY A 175 -8.09 -6.25 -17.26
C GLY A 175 -8.89 -5.19 -18.03
N ALA A 176 -10.02 -4.78 -17.47
CA ALA A 176 -10.89 -3.75 -18.08
C ALA A 176 -10.33 -2.31 -17.98
N GLY A 177 -9.16 -2.12 -17.35
CA GLY A 177 -8.51 -0.82 -17.23
C GLY A 177 -7.92 -0.33 -18.55
N THR A 178 -7.84 0.98 -18.75
CA THR A 178 -7.19 1.62 -19.90
C THR A 178 -6.16 2.64 -19.44
N VAL A 179 -5.22 2.98 -20.33
CA VAL A 179 -4.21 4.02 -20.06
C VAL A 179 -4.90 5.35 -19.71
N GLU A 180 -5.97 5.69 -20.42
CA GLU A 180 -6.76 6.89 -20.21
C GLU A 180 -7.42 6.89 -18.82
N LYS A 181 -8.01 5.76 -18.40
CA LYS A 181 -8.58 5.60 -17.06
C LYS A 181 -7.52 5.84 -15.98
N TYR A 182 -6.31 5.34 -16.18
CA TYR A 182 -5.21 5.56 -15.25
C TYR A 182 -4.86 7.05 -15.16
N LEU A 183 -4.63 7.71 -16.30
CA LEU A 183 -4.26 9.13 -16.35
C LEU A 183 -5.35 10.02 -15.74
N GLU A 184 -6.61 9.77 -16.07
CA GLU A 184 -7.76 10.46 -15.49
C GLU A 184 -7.81 10.30 -13.97
N ALA A 185 -7.64 9.07 -13.48
CA ALA A 185 -7.61 8.82 -12.04
C ALA A 185 -6.47 9.59 -11.36
N ILE A 186 -5.25 9.56 -11.91
CA ILE A 186 -4.09 10.25 -11.34
C ILE A 186 -4.27 11.76 -11.30
N SER A 187 -4.93 12.37 -12.30
CA SER A 187 -5.22 13.81 -12.28
C SER A 187 -6.06 14.26 -11.07
N HIS A 188 -6.78 13.33 -10.43
CA HIS A 188 -7.58 13.56 -9.23
C HIS A 188 -6.96 12.96 -7.96
N MET A 189 -5.73 12.42 -8.02
CA MET A 189 -5.10 11.80 -6.86
C MET A 189 -4.71 12.85 -5.82
N PRO A 190 -5.11 12.69 -4.54
CA PRO A 190 -4.66 13.58 -3.48
C PRO A 190 -3.16 13.42 -3.25
N LYS A 191 -2.46 14.56 -3.16
CA LYS A 191 -1.01 14.64 -3.01
C LYS A 191 -0.53 14.20 -1.62
#